data_AF-A0A4U0TQ60-F1
#
_entry.id   AF-A0A4U0TQ60-F1
#
_cell.length_a   1.000
_cell.length_b   1.000
_cell.length_c   1.000
_cell.angle_alpha   90.00
_cell.angle_beta   90.00
_cell.angle_gamma   90.00
#
_symmetry.space_group_name_H-M   'P 1'
#
loop_
_entity.id
_entity.type
_entity.pdbx_description
1 polymer ?
#
loop_
_entity_poly.entity_id
_entity_poly.type
_entity_poly.pdbx_seq_one_letter_code
_entity_poly.pdbx_strand_id
1 'polypeptide(L)'
;MAYSEVDDVPCPVNPMLSDALDEWGYDGVIIAHDTVANNTVALGTLQDHVGRILNVKYDRGLFDDPYVSDNVDPDALTDSHVALTLEAAHKSIVLLENKDSMLPLDLPSGKLATVGPFSNILNYGDYSGQFGAYPVAHSSTLRQDVLEVLSERNSSTKLLSSMGANTWLYNAQYPIPDYHLSTPNGTAGGLSATYYADPNFTTPLVHKTEVPVRDWGLYPPPGLPSNNFSTVWEGELTIPVDTETTEGWLGLGVSPNTTARLYVDDQLLAEVPFSSTSNILSNIPSRTYSLQNSTAPPPGSVPFTFRPGAKHRIKITFQTWNLHRKIENQSSLNAQILFFWNLVDRSAPIDKAVALAQQADTIILALGASWDSNGENGDRATLDLSANQTALAHAIFALKKPVILILEGGRPFAILELYNASAAVLTSFFGGQSAGHAIADVLVGNAAPGGRLPLTVPRHVGQLPVYYNYKPTAHVAEYLDIDGSPAYPFGYGLSYTNFTISGFSAIAGRSSG
;
A
#
# COMPACT_ATOMS: atom_id res chain seq x y z
N MET A 1 -24.83 -4.63 0.90
CA MET A 1 -24.86 -5.95 1.59
C MET A 1 -23.58 -6.72 1.28
N ALA A 2 -23.13 -7.62 2.15
CA ALA A 2 -21.93 -8.44 1.92
C ALA A 2 -22.15 -9.50 0.82
N TYR A 3 -21.08 -10.07 0.27
CA TYR A 3 -21.17 -11.21 -0.67
C TYR A 3 -21.60 -12.52 -0.01
N SER A 4 -21.35 -12.65 1.30
CA SER A 4 -21.61 -13.87 2.07
C SER A 4 -23.10 -14.16 2.25
N GLU A 5 -23.39 -15.34 2.80
CA GLU A 5 -24.71 -15.75 3.23
C GLU A 5 -24.84 -15.58 4.75
N VAL A 6 -26.06 -15.34 5.22
CA VAL A 6 -26.44 -15.44 6.64
C VAL A 6 -27.64 -16.37 6.67
N ASP A 7 -27.56 -17.42 7.49
CA ASP A 7 -28.57 -18.49 7.56
C ASP A 7 -28.93 -19.05 6.18
N ASP A 8 -27.91 -19.37 5.37
CA ASP A 8 -28.01 -19.93 4.01
C ASP A 8 -28.75 -19.04 2.99
N VAL A 9 -28.98 -17.76 3.31
CA VAL A 9 -29.55 -16.76 2.39
C VAL A 9 -28.51 -15.69 2.07
N PRO A 10 -28.18 -15.44 0.79
CA PRO A 10 -27.24 -14.39 0.41
C PRO A 10 -27.66 -13.04 0.98
N CYS A 11 -26.72 -12.35 1.63
CA CYS A 11 -27.00 -11.06 2.29
C CYS A 11 -27.74 -10.06 1.38
N PRO A 12 -27.47 -9.95 0.05
CA PRO A 12 -28.18 -9.02 -0.82
C PRO A 12 -29.69 -9.28 -0.95
N VAL A 13 -30.17 -10.48 -0.62
CA VAL A 13 -31.59 -10.88 -0.71
C VAL A 13 -32.13 -11.42 0.61
N ASN A 14 -31.41 -11.22 1.72
CA ASN A 14 -31.80 -11.77 3.02
C ASN A 14 -32.88 -10.89 3.69
N PRO A 15 -34.11 -11.39 3.89
CA PRO A 15 -35.21 -10.60 4.43
C PRO A 15 -34.96 -10.15 5.88
N MET A 16 -34.23 -10.93 6.68
CA MET A 16 -33.88 -10.54 8.05
C MET A 16 -33.04 -9.25 8.06
N LEU A 17 -32.14 -9.08 7.09
CA LEU A 17 -31.31 -7.89 6.99
C LEU A 17 -32.11 -6.68 6.46
N SER A 18 -33.04 -6.88 5.54
CA SER A 18 -33.92 -5.79 5.09
C SER A 18 -34.88 -5.34 6.18
N ASP A 19 -35.50 -6.28 6.90
CA ASP A 19 -36.45 -5.97 7.98
C ASP A 19 -35.77 -5.19 9.12
N ALA A 20 -34.52 -5.56 9.46
CA ALA A 20 -33.73 -4.81 10.44
C ALA A 20 -33.41 -3.37 9.99
N LEU A 21 -33.11 -3.17 8.70
CA LEU A 21 -32.88 -1.83 8.16
C LEU A 21 -34.16 -0.99 8.19
N ASP A 22 -35.31 -1.58 7.87
CA ASP A 22 -36.61 -0.92 7.97
C ASP A 22 -36.97 -0.57 9.43
N GLU A 23 -36.70 -1.47 10.38
CA GLU A 23 -36.87 -1.21 11.82
C GLU A 23 -35.99 -0.04 12.30
N TRP A 24 -34.78 0.08 11.75
CA TRP A 24 -33.88 1.21 12.02
C TRP A 24 -34.27 2.51 11.29
N GLY A 25 -35.29 2.46 10.43
CA GLY A 25 -35.72 3.60 9.62
C GLY A 25 -34.69 4.01 8.58
N TYR A 26 -33.91 3.06 8.06
CA TYR A 26 -32.89 3.32 7.04
C TYR A 26 -33.54 3.65 5.69
N ASP A 27 -33.31 4.86 5.20
CA ASP A 27 -33.85 5.40 3.94
C ASP A 27 -32.85 5.36 2.77
N GLY A 28 -31.68 4.74 2.97
CA GLY A 28 -30.63 4.60 1.96
C GLY A 28 -30.86 3.47 0.95
N VAL A 29 -29.93 3.35 0.00
CA VAL A 29 -30.03 2.45 -1.16
C VAL A 29 -29.46 1.06 -0.84
N ILE A 30 -30.20 0.01 -1.20
CA ILE A 30 -29.72 -1.38 -1.24
C ILE A 30 -29.76 -1.83 -2.71
N ILE A 31 -28.65 -2.37 -3.22
CA ILE A 31 -28.57 -2.88 -4.59
C ILE A 31 -28.76 -4.40 -4.55
N ALA A 32 -29.86 -4.88 -5.11
CA ALA A 32 -30.10 -6.30 -5.36
C ALA A 32 -30.50 -6.47 -6.84
N HIS A 33 -29.85 -7.42 -7.52
CA HIS A 33 -30.04 -7.71 -8.95
C HIS A 33 -30.85 -9.02 -9.07
N ASP A 34 -31.87 -9.05 -9.94
CA ASP A 34 -32.61 -10.22 -10.45
C ASP A 34 -33.79 -10.86 -9.66
N THR A 35 -34.72 -10.07 -9.11
CA THR A 35 -35.95 -10.64 -8.46
C THR A 35 -37.29 -10.13 -9.02
N VAL A 36 -37.30 -9.13 -9.91
CA VAL A 36 -38.55 -8.55 -10.43
C VAL A 36 -39.12 -9.34 -11.61
N ALA A 37 -38.26 -9.90 -12.47
CA ALA A 37 -38.68 -10.58 -13.71
C ALA A 37 -39.44 -11.90 -13.49
N ASN A 38 -39.33 -12.51 -12.31
CA ASN A 38 -40.02 -13.75 -11.94
C ASN A 38 -41.14 -13.53 -10.88
N ASN A 39 -41.54 -12.28 -10.61
CA ASN A 39 -42.52 -11.89 -9.58
C ASN A 39 -42.13 -12.26 -8.14
N THR A 40 -40.85 -12.52 -7.85
CA THR A 40 -40.40 -12.76 -6.47
C THR A 40 -40.30 -11.47 -5.64
N VAL A 41 -40.24 -10.31 -6.30
CA VAL A 41 -40.31 -8.98 -5.66
C VAL A 41 -41.40 -8.12 -6.30
N ALA A 42 -42.18 -7.42 -5.47
CA ALA A 42 -43.24 -6.53 -5.92
C ALA A 42 -42.68 -5.31 -6.67
N LEU A 43 -43.39 -4.83 -7.71
CA LEU A 43 -43.00 -3.64 -8.46
C LEU A 43 -42.83 -2.40 -7.57
N GLY A 44 -43.67 -2.25 -6.53
CA GLY A 44 -43.55 -1.18 -5.54
C GLY A 44 -42.18 -1.16 -4.85
N THR A 45 -41.68 -2.34 -4.48
CA THR A 45 -40.33 -2.48 -3.89
C THR A 45 -39.22 -2.04 -4.85
N LEU A 46 -39.35 -2.31 -6.16
CA LEU A 46 -38.39 -1.80 -7.15
C LEU A 46 -38.49 -0.27 -7.27
N GLN A 47 -39.71 0.26 -7.35
CA GLN A 47 -39.96 1.69 -7.46
C GLN A 47 -39.42 2.46 -6.26
N ASP A 48 -39.59 1.92 -5.05
CA ASP A 48 -39.05 2.51 -3.81
C ASP A 48 -37.52 2.55 -3.85
N HIS A 49 -36.84 1.45 -4.23
CA HIS A 49 -35.37 1.42 -4.36
C HIS A 49 -34.85 2.38 -5.42
N VAL A 50 -35.47 2.42 -6.60
CA VAL A 50 -35.12 3.38 -7.66
C VAL A 50 -35.35 4.81 -7.18
N GLY A 51 -36.46 5.06 -6.49
CA GLY A 51 -36.79 6.35 -5.87
C GLY A 51 -35.70 6.83 -4.93
N ARG A 52 -35.16 5.96 -4.06
CA ARG A 52 -34.04 6.29 -3.15
C ARG A 52 -32.78 6.73 -3.92
N ILE A 53 -32.40 6.03 -4.99
CA ILE A 53 -31.25 6.41 -5.84
C ILE A 53 -31.49 7.76 -6.51
N LEU A 54 -32.67 7.95 -7.11
CA LEU A 54 -33.00 9.17 -7.84
C LEU A 54 -33.11 10.38 -6.89
N ASN A 55 -33.65 10.20 -5.69
CA ASN A 55 -33.73 11.26 -4.67
C ASN A 55 -32.33 11.69 -4.23
N VAL A 56 -31.40 10.76 -3.97
CA VAL A 56 -30.01 11.13 -3.66
C VAL A 56 -29.37 11.90 -4.82
N LYS A 57 -29.60 11.49 -6.08
CA LYS A 57 -29.09 12.23 -7.24
C LYS A 57 -29.70 13.63 -7.37
N TYR A 58 -31.00 13.75 -7.10
CA TYR A 58 -31.73 15.01 -7.13
C TYR A 58 -31.26 15.97 -6.04
N ASP A 59 -31.15 15.50 -4.79
CA ASP A 59 -30.68 16.29 -3.65
C ASP A 59 -29.23 16.77 -3.82
N ARG A 60 -28.43 16.06 -4.63
CA ARG A 60 -27.06 16.44 -4.99
C ARG A 60 -26.98 17.30 -6.26
N GLY A 61 -28.11 17.68 -6.86
CA GLY A 61 -28.17 18.52 -8.05
C GLY A 61 -27.68 17.84 -9.32
N LEU A 62 -27.48 16.51 -9.33
CA LEU A 62 -26.87 15.80 -10.46
C LEU A 62 -27.75 15.74 -11.71
N PHE A 63 -29.03 16.14 -11.63
CA PHE A 63 -29.87 16.31 -12.82
C PHE A 63 -29.68 17.67 -13.50
N ASP A 64 -29.22 18.67 -12.75
CA ASP A 64 -28.96 20.02 -13.25
C ASP A 64 -27.49 20.17 -13.68
N ASP A 65 -26.55 19.61 -12.90
CA ASP A 65 -25.10 19.65 -13.14
C ASP A 65 -24.45 18.27 -12.91
N PRO A 66 -24.55 17.34 -13.89
CA PRO A 66 -24.16 15.94 -13.71
C PRO A 66 -22.65 15.67 -13.73
N TYR A 67 -21.83 16.58 -14.25
CA TYR A 67 -20.43 16.31 -14.58
C TYR A 67 -19.49 17.32 -13.91
N VAL A 68 -18.37 16.82 -13.41
CA VAL A 68 -17.25 17.69 -13.04
C VAL A 68 -16.68 18.32 -14.30
N SER A 69 -16.45 19.62 -14.28
CA SER A 69 -15.88 20.34 -15.43
C SER A 69 -14.45 19.86 -15.72
N ASP A 70 -14.10 19.72 -17.00
CA ASP A 70 -12.77 19.30 -17.46
C ASP A 70 -11.63 20.24 -17.03
N ASN A 71 -11.95 21.45 -16.56
CA ASN A 71 -10.97 22.43 -16.09
C ASN A 71 -10.66 22.32 -14.58
N VAL A 72 -11.29 21.37 -13.88
CA VAL A 72 -11.02 21.10 -12.47
C VAL A 72 -9.70 20.34 -12.34
N ASP A 73 -8.78 20.88 -11.56
CA ASP A 73 -7.55 20.21 -11.18
C ASP A 73 -7.80 19.38 -9.90
N PRO A 74 -7.83 18.04 -9.98
CA PRO A 74 -8.09 17.19 -8.82
C PRO A 74 -6.96 17.25 -7.79
N ASP A 75 -5.71 17.52 -8.20
CA ASP A 75 -4.59 17.60 -7.27
C ASP A 75 -4.76 18.86 -6.41
N ALA A 76 -5.05 20.01 -7.05
CA ALA A 76 -5.32 21.27 -6.36
C ALA A 76 -6.51 21.21 -5.38
N LEU A 77 -7.51 20.36 -5.65
CA LEU A 77 -8.62 20.13 -4.72
C LEU A 77 -8.20 19.42 -3.43
N THR A 78 -7.11 18.66 -3.47
CA THR A 78 -6.67 17.79 -2.37
C THR A 78 -5.43 18.29 -1.64
N ASP A 79 -4.72 19.29 -2.17
CA ASP A 79 -3.52 19.87 -1.53
C ASP A 79 -3.74 20.25 -0.05
N SER A 80 -4.91 20.83 0.26
CA SER A 80 -5.25 21.22 1.62
C SER A 80 -5.43 20.04 2.61
N HIS A 81 -5.58 18.81 2.10
CA HIS A 81 -5.77 17.62 2.91
C HIS A 81 -4.46 16.96 3.36
N VAL A 82 -3.31 17.33 2.79
CA VAL A 82 -2.01 16.70 3.10
C VAL A 82 -1.66 16.78 4.60
N ALA A 83 -1.95 17.91 5.25
CA ALA A 83 -1.74 18.04 6.69
C ALA A 83 -2.63 17.09 7.51
N LEU A 84 -3.87 16.86 7.05
CA LEU A 84 -4.81 15.96 7.70
C LEU A 84 -4.40 14.49 7.51
N THR A 85 -3.86 14.11 6.35
CA THR A 85 -3.36 12.74 6.12
C THR A 85 -2.17 12.44 7.03
N LEU A 86 -1.26 13.41 7.21
CA LEU A 86 -0.13 13.28 8.15
C LEU A 86 -0.61 13.18 9.60
N GLU A 87 -1.57 14.02 10.01
CA GLU A 87 -2.16 13.94 11.36
C GLU A 87 -2.82 12.57 11.62
N ALA A 88 -3.58 12.07 10.64
CA ALA A 88 -4.22 10.76 10.74
C ALA A 88 -3.19 9.63 10.87
N ALA A 89 -2.10 9.67 10.08
CA ALA A 89 -1.01 8.72 10.17
C ALA A 89 -0.31 8.76 11.54
N HIS A 90 0.03 9.95 12.05
CA HIS A 90 0.59 10.13 13.39
C HIS A 90 -0.27 9.51 14.50
N LYS A 91 -1.58 9.78 14.46
CA LYS A 91 -2.53 9.27 15.46
C LYS A 91 -2.79 7.77 15.34
N SER A 92 -2.46 7.16 14.22
CA SER A 92 -2.66 5.73 13.96
C SER A 92 -1.47 4.87 14.39
N ILE A 93 -0.27 5.43 14.47
CA ILE A 93 0.94 4.70 14.87
C ILE A 93 0.82 4.24 16.34
N VAL A 94 1.04 2.94 16.56
CA VAL A 94 1.05 2.33 17.89
C VAL A 94 2.46 1.89 18.25
N LEU A 95 2.98 2.39 19.37
CA LEU A 95 4.21 1.91 19.97
C LEU A 95 3.91 0.68 20.82
N LEU A 96 4.49 -0.47 20.46
CA LEU A 96 4.25 -1.74 21.15
C LEU A 96 5.33 -2.04 22.21
N GLU A 97 6.58 -1.79 21.85
CA GLU A 97 7.76 -1.99 22.70
C GLU A 97 8.65 -0.76 22.65
N ASN A 98 9.24 -0.39 23.79
CA ASN A 98 10.27 0.64 23.86
C ASN A 98 11.21 0.37 25.05
N LYS A 99 12.16 -0.54 24.85
CA LYS A 99 13.11 -0.98 25.88
C LYS A 99 14.22 0.05 26.03
N ASP A 100 14.66 0.27 27.26
CA ASP A 100 15.74 1.19 27.62
C ASP A 100 15.58 2.61 27.05
N SER A 101 14.34 3.05 26.79
CA SER A 101 14.03 4.32 26.13
C SER A 101 14.70 4.49 24.77
N MET A 102 14.76 3.41 23.97
CA MET A 102 15.32 3.40 22.61
C MET A 102 14.73 4.49 21.71
N LEU A 103 13.42 4.74 21.81
CA LEU A 103 12.72 5.82 21.13
C LEU A 103 12.27 6.92 22.11
N PRO A 104 12.29 8.20 21.70
CA PRO A 104 12.71 8.70 20.39
C PRO A 104 14.23 8.63 20.19
N LEU A 105 14.65 8.44 18.93
CA LEU A 105 16.06 8.41 18.53
C LEU A 105 16.71 9.79 18.64
N ASP A 106 17.91 9.81 19.21
CA ASP A 106 18.84 10.93 19.08
C ASP A 106 19.85 10.62 17.96
N LEU A 107 19.80 11.38 16.87
CA LEU A 107 20.58 11.15 15.65
C LEU A 107 21.48 12.36 15.30
N PRO A 108 22.47 12.74 16.12
CA PRO A 108 23.38 13.84 15.76
C PRO A 108 24.48 13.43 14.77
N SER A 109 24.90 12.16 14.84
CA SER A 109 25.97 11.56 14.03
C SER A 109 25.87 10.03 14.04
N GLY A 110 26.79 9.34 13.35
CA GLY A 110 26.86 7.88 13.33
C GLY A 110 26.24 7.27 12.07
N LYS A 111 25.80 6.02 12.14
CA LYS A 111 25.22 5.29 11.02
C LYS A 111 23.90 4.64 11.40
N LEU A 112 22.87 4.89 10.60
CA LEU A 112 21.55 4.28 10.73
C LEU A 112 21.31 3.39 9.51
N ALA A 113 20.82 2.18 9.70
CA ALA A 113 20.40 1.33 8.59
C ALA A 113 18.88 1.20 8.54
N THR A 114 18.26 1.38 7.37
CA THR A 114 16.88 0.97 7.10
C THR A 114 16.89 -0.28 6.24
N VAL A 115 16.43 -1.39 6.80
CA VAL A 115 16.44 -2.71 6.17
C VAL A 115 15.03 -3.27 6.05
N GLY A 116 14.72 -3.95 4.95
CA GLY A 116 13.43 -4.61 4.73
C GLY A 116 12.66 -3.99 3.57
N PRO A 117 11.71 -4.73 2.96
CA PRO A 117 11.01 -4.30 1.75
C PRO A 117 10.27 -2.97 1.95
N PHE A 118 9.67 -2.77 3.12
CA PHE A 118 8.87 -1.58 3.44
C PHE A 118 9.70 -0.34 3.73
N SER A 119 11.03 -0.46 3.80
CA SER A 119 11.89 0.72 3.98
C SER A 119 11.89 1.64 2.76
N ASN A 120 11.69 1.12 1.55
CA ASN A 120 11.88 1.89 0.33
C ASN A 120 10.79 1.62 -0.74
N ILE A 121 9.56 1.36 -0.29
CA ILE A 121 8.38 1.27 -1.16
C ILE A 121 7.24 2.08 -0.55
N LEU A 122 6.30 2.48 -1.40
CA LEU A 122 5.01 3.03 -0.97
C LEU A 122 4.08 1.85 -0.62
N ASN A 123 3.29 1.97 0.44
CA ASN A 123 2.44 0.88 0.93
C ASN A 123 1.19 1.40 1.66
N TYR A 124 0.10 1.52 0.92
CA TYR A 124 -1.20 2.02 1.36
C TYR A 124 -2.24 0.92 1.56
N GLY A 125 -1.87 -0.33 1.23
CA GLY A 125 -2.79 -1.45 1.24
C GLY A 125 -3.65 -1.53 -0.02
N ASP A 126 -4.41 -2.62 -0.12
CA ASP A 126 -5.26 -2.90 -1.27
C ASP A 126 -6.27 -1.77 -1.55
N TYR A 127 -6.74 -1.68 -2.79
CA TYR A 127 -7.64 -0.64 -3.34
C TYR A 127 -7.12 0.80 -3.37
N SER A 128 -5.89 1.05 -2.90
CA SER A 128 -5.29 2.39 -2.88
C SER A 128 -4.46 2.68 -4.14
N GLY A 129 -5.09 2.54 -5.31
CA GLY A 129 -4.44 2.63 -6.62
C GLY A 129 -3.72 1.33 -7.01
N GLN A 130 -2.91 1.39 -8.08
CA GLN A 130 -2.22 0.21 -8.60
C GLN A 130 -1.34 -0.43 -7.52
N PHE A 131 -1.77 -1.60 -7.04
CA PHE A 131 -1.11 -2.37 -5.98
C PHE A 131 -0.93 -1.65 -4.65
N GLY A 132 -1.80 -0.69 -4.33
CA GLY A 132 -1.68 0.04 -3.07
C GLY A 132 -0.36 0.78 -2.90
N ALA A 133 0.36 1.07 -3.99
CA ALA A 133 1.70 1.65 -3.96
C ALA A 133 1.85 2.75 -5.02
N TYR A 134 0.72 3.29 -5.49
CA TYR A 134 0.69 4.28 -6.57
C TYR A 134 1.40 5.57 -6.13
N PRO A 135 2.41 6.08 -6.88
CA PRO A 135 3.04 7.36 -6.55
C PRO A 135 2.03 8.50 -6.68
N VAL A 136 1.57 9.03 -5.54
CA VAL A 136 0.71 10.21 -5.46
C VAL A 136 1.54 11.41 -5.02
N ALA A 137 1.06 12.61 -5.31
CA ALA A 137 1.72 13.83 -4.83
C ALA A 137 1.90 13.79 -3.30
N HIS A 138 3.04 14.29 -2.82
CA HIS A 138 3.38 14.32 -1.39
C HIS A 138 3.44 12.95 -0.70
N SER A 139 3.70 11.87 -1.46
CA SER A 139 4.01 10.56 -0.90
C SER A 139 5.50 10.28 -0.90
N SER A 140 5.96 9.64 0.16
CA SER A 140 7.37 9.32 0.38
C SER A 140 7.52 7.97 1.07
N THR A 141 8.60 7.28 0.74
CA THR A 141 8.98 6.04 1.41
C THR A 141 9.60 6.37 2.77
N LEU A 142 9.55 5.42 3.72
CA LEU A 142 10.20 5.56 5.03
C LEU A 142 11.68 6.02 4.90
N ARG A 143 12.43 5.44 3.96
CA ARG A 143 13.82 5.83 3.69
C ARG A 143 13.93 7.29 3.29
N GLN A 144 13.03 7.78 2.43
CA GLN A 144 13.06 9.16 1.95
C GLN A 144 12.77 10.13 3.09
N ASP A 145 11.78 9.86 3.93
CA ASP A 145 11.45 10.75 5.05
C ASP A 145 12.49 10.71 6.18
N VAL A 146 13.14 9.55 6.41
CA VAL A 146 14.28 9.51 7.32
C VAL A 146 15.43 10.39 6.81
N LEU A 147 15.68 10.44 5.50
CA LEU A 147 16.67 11.38 4.94
C LEU A 147 16.26 12.84 5.13
N GLU A 148 14.98 13.15 4.94
CA GLU A 148 14.44 14.49 5.13
C GLU A 148 14.59 14.95 6.59
N VAL A 149 14.17 14.12 7.55
CA VAL A 149 14.34 14.39 8.99
C VAL A 149 15.80 14.57 9.38
N LEU A 150 16.71 13.75 8.85
CA LEU A 150 18.15 13.92 9.09
C LEU A 150 18.66 15.26 8.56
N SER A 151 18.20 15.68 7.38
CA SER A 151 18.54 16.97 6.79
C SER A 151 17.99 18.15 7.61
N GLU A 152 16.71 18.11 7.98
CA GLU A 152 16.05 19.15 8.80
C GLU A 152 16.72 19.35 10.16
N ARG A 153 17.19 18.26 10.77
CA ARG A 153 17.92 18.28 12.04
C ARG A 153 19.39 18.67 11.91
N ASN A 154 19.88 18.96 10.71
CA ASN A 154 21.30 19.17 10.41
C ASN A 154 22.19 18.04 10.94
N SER A 155 21.68 16.80 10.85
CA SER A 155 22.37 15.62 11.32
C SER A 155 23.52 15.24 10.38
N SER A 156 24.61 14.75 10.97
CA SER A 156 25.70 14.11 10.22
C SER A 156 25.57 12.59 10.14
N THR A 157 24.47 12.02 10.65
CA THR A 157 24.20 10.58 10.60
C THR A 157 24.08 10.13 9.15
N LYS A 158 24.83 9.08 8.79
CA LYS A 158 24.73 8.46 7.48
C LYS A 158 23.62 7.42 7.48
N LEU A 159 22.62 7.59 6.62
CA LEU A 159 21.64 6.55 6.33
C LEU A 159 22.23 5.52 5.36
N LEU A 160 22.00 4.24 5.65
CA LEU A 160 22.28 3.11 4.76
C LEU A 160 20.96 2.37 4.53
N SER A 161 20.71 1.89 3.31
CA SER A 161 19.46 1.19 3.01
C SER A 161 19.65 -0.09 2.20
N SER A 162 18.80 -1.08 2.48
CA SER A 162 18.69 -2.30 1.68
C SER A 162 17.30 -2.92 1.83
N MET A 163 16.65 -3.31 0.73
CA MET A 163 15.37 -4.02 0.82
C MET A 163 15.53 -5.40 1.46
N GLY A 164 16.61 -6.13 1.15
CA GLY A 164 16.96 -7.43 1.75
C GLY A 164 16.02 -8.61 1.48
N ALA A 165 14.74 -8.36 1.21
CA ALA A 165 13.71 -9.34 0.87
C ALA A 165 12.59 -8.64 0.08
N ASN A 166 11.79 -9.43 -0.65
CA ASN A 166 10.54 -8.94 -1.24
C ASN A 166 9.42 -8.87 -0.20
N THR A 167 8.36 -8.11 -0.49
CA THR A 167 7.12 -8.05 0.32
C THR A 167 6.50 -9.44 0.50
N TRP A 168 6.56 -10.27 -0.55
CA TRP A 168 6.05 -11.63 -0.52
C TRP A 168 7.06 -12.69 -1.01
N LEU A 169 6.54 -13.84 -1.46
CA LEU A 169 7.31 -15.02 -1.83
C LEU A 169 7.91 -14.96 -3.24
N TYR A 170 7.59 -13.92 -4.03
CA TYR A 170 8.04 -13.73 -5.41
C TYR A 170 8.65 -12.34 -5.61
N ASN A 171 9.33 -12.13 -6.73
CA ASN A 171 9.86 -10.81 -7.09
C ASN A 171 8.72 -9.92 -7.63
N ALA A 172 8.38 -8.86 -6.89
CA ALA A 172 7.27 -7.97 -7.24
C ALA A 172 7.70 -6.80 -8.15
N GLN A 173 6.69 -6.09 -8.65
CA GLN A 173 6.81 -4.89 -9.48
C GLN A 173 6.59 -3.64 -8.60
N TYR A 174 7.64 -3.09 -7.98
CA TYR A 174 7.48 -1.92 -7.10
C TYR A 174 7.52 -0.63 -7.92
N PRO A 175 6.45 0.19 -7.91
CA PRO A 175 6.42 1.48 -8.58
C PRO A 175 7.63 2.35 -8.19
N ILE A 176 8.19 3.07 -9.15
CA ILE A 176 9.27 4.03 -8.88
C ILE A 176 8.64 5.34 -8.36
N PRO A 177 9.00 5.81 -7.15
CA PRO A 177 8.54 7.09 -6.65
C PRO A 177 8.94 8.28 -7.55
N ASP A 178 8.10 9.30 -7.58
CA ASP A 178 8.21 10.46 -8.47
C ASP A 178 9.49 11.29 -8.22
N TYR A 179 9.93 11.39 -6.97
CA TYR A 179 11.13 12.13 -6.56
C TYR A 179 12.45 11.47 -7.01
N HIS A 180 12.39 10.28 -7.61
CA HIS A 180 13.53 9.67 -8.31
C HIS A 180 13.55 9.98 -9.81
N LEU A 181 12.53 10.67 -10.32
CA LEU A 181 12.35 11.00 -11.72
C LEU A 181 12.42 12.51 -11.92
N SER A 182 13.07 12.92 -13.00
CA SER A 182 13.05 14.30 -13.45
C SER A 182 12.88 14.40 -14.95
N THR A 183 12.20 15.45 -15.41
CA THR A 183 12.08 15.79 -16.84
C THR A 183 13.46 16.12 -17.46
N PRO A 184 13.59 16.18 -18.81
CA PRO A 184 14.87 16.45 -19.46
C PRO A 184 15.52 17.80 -19.11
N ASN A 185 14.73 18.76 -18.60
CA ASN A 185 15.23 20.06 -18.15
C ASN A 185 15.64 20.07 -16.65
N GLY A 186 15.51 18.93 -15.96
CA GLY A 186 15.85 18.78 -14.54
C GLY A 186 14.71 19.04 -13.55
N THR A 187 13.48 19.31 -14.00
CA THR A 187 12.32 19.45 -13.09
C THR A 187 11.99 18.08 -12.48
N ALA A 188 12.07 17.96 -11.15
CA ALA A 188 11.77 16.74 -10.40
C ALA A 188 10.26 16.42 -10.34
N GLY A 189 9.90 15.20 -9.92
CA GLY A 189 8.51 14.78 -9.68
C GLY A 189 7.87 14.05 -10.87
N GLY A 190 8.67 13.51 -11.79
CA GLY A 190 8.16 12.73 -12.93
C GLY A 190 8.97 12.88 -14.21
N LEU A 191 8.47 12.28 -15.28
CA LEU A 191 9.02 12.37 -16.63
C LEU A 191 8.16 13.31 -17.49
N SER A 192 8.76 13.87 -18.54
CA SER A 192 8.02 14.66 -19.54
C SER A 192 7.23 13.71 -20.44
N ALA A 193 5.91 13.71 -20.30
CA ALA A 193 4.99 12.91 -21.11
C ALA A 193 4.49 13.71 -22.31
N THR A 194 4.54 13.09 -23.50
CA THR A 194 3.91 13.58 -24.72
C THR A 194 2.92 12.54 -25.22
N TYR A 195 1.65 12.92 -25.26
CA TYR A 195 0.55 12.07 -25.74
C TYR A 195 0.18 12.40 -27.18
N TYR A 196 -0.23 11.36 -27.90
CA TYR A 196 -0.66 11.41 -29.29
C TYR A 196 -2.06 10.81 -29.40
N ALA A 197 -2.94 11.42 -30.19
CA ALA A 197 -4.33 10.96 -30.34
C ALA A 197 -4.50 9.66 -31.15
N ASP A 198 -3.40 9.03 -31.54
CA ASP A 198 -3.35 7.80 -32.31
C ASP A 198 -2.19 6.90 -31.84
N PRO A 199 -2.23 5.58 -32.10
CA PRO A 199 -1.18 4.67 -31.65
C PRO A 199 0.18 4.82 -32.34
N ASN A 200 0.31 5.63 -33.40
CA ASN A 200 1.51 5.67 -34.25
C ASN A 200 2.37 6.92 -34.03
N PHE A 201 2.14 7.65 -32.93
CA PHE A 201 2.96 8.81 -32.55
C PHE A 201 2.94 9.94 -33.59
N THR A 202 1.81 10.18 -34.27
CA THR A 202 1.81 11.10 -35.44
C THR A 202 1.88 12.57 -35.04
N THR A 203 0.90 13.06 -34.27
CA THR A 203 0.79 14.47 -33.88
C THR A 203 0.73 14.59 -32.37
N PRO A 204 1.72 15.24 -31.72
CA PRO A 204 1.69 15.45 -30.28
C PRO A 204 0.53 16.39 -29.93
N LEU A 205 -0.23 16.05 -28.89
CA LEU A 205 -1.45 16.77 -28.52
C LEU A 205 -1.44 17.27 -27.07
N VAL A 206 -0.97 16.45 -26.13
CA VAL A 206 -0.92 16.81 -24.71
C VAL A 206 0.50 16.63 -24.18
N HIS A 207 0.97 17.63 -23.44
CA HIS A 207 2.27 17.60 -22.76
C HIS A 207 2.07 17.86 -21.27
N LYS A 208 2.66 17.01 -20.42
CA LYS A 208 2.64 17.18 -18.96
C LYS A 208 3.78 16.44 -18.29
N THR A 209 4.10 16.83 -17.06
CA THR A 209 5.00 16.04 -16.20
C THR A 209 4.17 14.97 -15.50
N GLU A 210 4.64 13.73 -15.51
CA GLU A 210 4.00 12.65 -14.75
C GLU A 210 4.89 11.42 -14.57
N VAL A 211 4.52 10.60 -13.58
CA VAL A 211 5.07 9.26 -13.39
C VAL A 211 4.37 8.28 -14.33
N PRO A 212 5.10 7.41 -15.07
CA PRO A 212 4.53 6.36 -15.91
C PRO A 212 4.04 5.15 -15.08
N VAL A 213 3.19 5.45 -14.09
CA VAL A 213 2.39 4.52 -13.30
C VAL A 213 0.98 5.06 -13.41
N ARG A 214 0.14 4.46 -14.27
CA ARG A 214 -1.15 5.00 -14.70
C ARG A 214 -2.18 3.90 -14.93
N ASP A 215 -3.42 4.21 -14.58
CA ASP A 215 -4.61 3.49 -15.01
C ASP A 215 -5.61 4.50 -15.58
N TRP A 216 -5.96 4.37 -16.86
CA TRP A 216 -6.91 5.26 -17.53
C TRP A 216 -8.35 4.74 -17.47
N GLY A 217 -8.57 3.50 -16.99
CA GLY A 217 -9.89 2.90 -16.84
C GLY A 217 -10.68 2.88 -18.16
N LEU A 218 -11.82 3.58 -18.17
CA LEU A 218 -12.78 3.60 -19.29
C LEU A 218 -12.57 4.76 -20.28
N TYR A 219 -11.89 5.82 -19.84
CA TYR A 219 -11.78 7.09 -20.56
C TYR A 219 -10.35 7.28 -21.08
N PRO A 220 -10.17 8.05 -22.17
CA PRO A 220 -8.82 8.39 -22.59
C PRO A 220 -8.20 9.38 -21.60
N PRO A 221 -6.87 9.57 -21.64
CA PRO A 221 -6.22 10.68 -20.95
C PRO A 221 -6.94 12.01 -21.25
N PRO A 222 -7.10 12.92 -20.26
CA PRO A 222 -7.68 14.24 -20.48
C PRO A 222 -7.01 14.97 -21.66
N GLY A 223 -7.80 15.56 -22.54
CA GLY A 223 -7.34 16.23 -23.76
C GLY A 223 -7.18 15.32 -24.98
N LEU A 224 -7.39 14.00 -24.87
CA LEU A 224 -7.40 13.10 -26.03
C LEU A 224 -8.84 12.75 -26.47
N PRO A 225 -9.12 12.71 -27.79
CA PRO A 225 -10.44 12.38 -28.32
C PRO A 225 -10.70 10.88 -28.47
N SER A 226 -9.71 10.02 -28.18
CA SER A 226 -9.70 8.60 -28.57
C SER A 226 -9.01 7.72 -27.53
N ASN A 227 -9.58 6.52 -27.33
CA ASN A 227 -8.99 5.45 -26.52
C ASN A 227 -7.88 4.68 -27.26
N ASN A 228 -7.68 4.91 -28.56
CA ASN A 228 -6.50 4.46 -29.29
C ASN A 228 -5.49 5.61 -29.26
N PHE A 229 -4.45 5.50 -28.44
CA PHE A 229 -3.47 6.55 -28.28
C PHE A 229 -2.07 5.98 -28.07
N SER A 230 -1.07 6.85 -28.14
CA SER A 230 0.29 6.53 -27.73
C SER A 230 0.88 7.65 -26.87
N THR A 231 1.92 7.28 -26.11
CA THR A 231 2.60 8.21 -25.20
C THR A 231 4.09 7.95 -25.23
N VAL A 232 4.86 9.04 -25.15
CA VAL A 232 6.31 9.01 -24.93
C VAL A 232 6.61 9.72 -23.62
N TRP A 233 7.26 9.05 -22.67
CA TRP A 233 7.84 9.67 -21.48
C TRP A 233 9.35 9.78 -21.62
N GLU A 234 9.91 10.94 -21.32
CA GLU A 234 11.36 11.22 -21.39
C GLU A 234 11.85 11.96 -20.15
N GLY A 235 13.07 11.63 -19.71
CA GLY A 235 13.69 12.28 -18.56
C GLY A 235 14.87 11.50 -18.00
N GLU A 236 15.10 11.61 -16.70
CA GLU A 236 16.20 10.99 -15.98
C GLU A 236 15.67 10.24 -14.74
N LEU A 237 16.26 9.06 -14.46
CA LEU A 237 16.07 8.29 -13.25
C LEU A 237 17.34 8.37 -12.39
N THR A 238 17.19 8.72 -11.11
CA THR A 238 18.28 8.72 -10.10
C THR A 238 18.18 7.49 -9.20
N ILE A 239 19.29 6.76 -9.03
CA ILE A 239 19.32 5.48 -8.30
C ILE A 239 19.58 5.66 -6.78
N PRO A 240 18.67 5.21 -5.89
CA PRO A 240 18.78 5.40 -4.44
C PRO A 240 19.27 4.17 -3.67
N VAL A 241 20.36 3.53 -4.12
CA VAL A 241 20.94 2.36 -3.40
C VAL A 241 22.19 2.74 -2.64
N ASP A 242 22.45 2.08 -1.51
CA ASP A 242 23.62 2.34 -0.64
C ASP A 242 24.65 1.20 -0.63
N THR A 243 24.33 0.05 -1.22
CA THR A 243 25.30 -1.01 -1.52
C THR A 243 26.15 -0.63 -2.73
N GLU A 244 27.40 -1.10 -2.81
CA GLU A 244 28.29 -0.86 -3.97
C GLU A 244 27.60 -1.14 -5.32
N THR A 245 26.90 -2.29 -5.40
CA THR A 245 25.92 -2.57 -6.44
C THR A 245 24.73 -3.32 -5.88
N THR A 246 23.55 -3.07 -6.44
CA THR A 246 22.37 -3.92 -6.27
C THR A 246 22.02 -4.54 -7.61
N GLU A 247 22.08 -5.86 -7.70
CA GLU A 247 21.74 -6.61 -8.91
C GLU A 247 20.24 -6.88 -8.92
N GLY A 248 19.42 -5.91 -9.33
CA GLY A 248 17.96 -5.98 -9.27
C GLY A 248 17.28 -6.20 -10.63
N TRP A 249 16.03 -5.72 -10.71
CA TRP A 249 15.22 -5.73 -11.92
C TRP A 249 14.71 -4.33 -12.26
N LEU A 250 14.63 -4.00 -13.55
CA LEU A 250 13.98 -2.78 -14.06
C LEU A 250 13.04 -3.19 -15.20
N GLY A 251 11.83 -2.65 -15.24
CA GLY A 251 10.84 -3.14 -16.19
C GLY A 251 9.58 -2.30 -16.35
N LEU A 252 8.69 -2.81 -17.21
CA LEU A 252 7.39 -2.24 -17.50
C LEU A 252 6.30 -3.30 -17.30
N GLY A 253 5.26 -2.96 -16.55
CA GLY A 253 4.00 -3.68 -16.51
C GLY A 253 2.97 -2.94 -17.38
N VAL A 254 2.22 -3.65 -18.20
CA VAL A 254 1.14 -3.09 -19.00
C VAL A 254 -0.06 -4.05 -19.03
N SER A 255 -1.25 -3.49 -19.22
CA SER A 255 -2.49 -4.24 -19.35
C SER A 255 -2.67 -4.84 -20.77
N PRO A 256 -3.68 -5.70 -21.02
CA PRO A 256 -3.95 -6.22 -22.35
C PRO A 256 -4.16 -5.13 -23.40
N ASN A 257 -3.93 -5.47 -24.67
CA ASN A 257 -4.08 -4.59 -25.83
C ASN A 257 -3.19 -3.34 -25.79
N THR A 258 -2.03 -3.47 -25.15
CA THR A 258 -1.01 -2.42 -25.10
C THR A 258 0.35 -3.01 -25.42
N THR A 259 1.30 -2.15 -25.80
CA THR A 259 2.72 -2.49 -25.94
C THR A 259 3.54 -1.36 -25.36
N ALA A 260 4.71 -1.68 -24.80
CA ALA A 260 5.62 -0.66 -24.31
C ALA A 260 7.08 -1.04 -24.47
N ARG A 261 7.93 -0.03 -24.64
CA ARG A 261 9.40 -0.18 -24.71
C ARG A 261 10.06 0.78 -23.75
N LEU A 262 11.04 0.28 -23.01
CA LEU A 262 11.89 1.02 -22.10
C LEU A 262 13.28 1.15 -22.72
N TYR A 263 13.73 2.38 -22.89
CA TYR A 263 15.08 2.73 -23.28
C TYR A 263 15.81 3.35 -22.09
N VAL A 264 17.03 2.89 -21.86
CA VAL A 264 17.95 3.43 -20.85
C VAL A 264 19.22 3.85 -21.55
N ASP A 265 19.60 5.12 -21.41
CA ASP A 265 20.77 5.72 -22.08
C ASP A 265 20.79 5.47 -23.60
N ASP A 266 19.62 5.69 -24.24
CA ASP A 266 19.33 5.47 -25.67
C ASP A 266 19.38 4.00 -26.14
N GLN A 267 19.57 3.04 -25.25
CA GLN A 267 19.56 1.62 -25.58
C GLN A 267 18.22 0.99 -25.20
N LEU A 268 17.63 0.19 -26.08
CA LEU A 268 16.45 -0.59 -25.76
C LEU A 268 16.82 -1.60 -24.66
N LEU A 269 16.23 -1.43 -23.48
CA LEU A 269 16.49 -2.26 -22.32
C LEU A 269 15.43 -3.36 -22.17
N ALA A 270 14.15 -2.99 -22.29
CA ALA A 270 13.02 -3.93 -22.18
C ALA A 270 11.91 -3.61 -23.18
N GLU A 271 11.23 -4.63 -23.66
CA GLU A 271 10.04 -4.52 -24.52
C GLU A 271 8.97 -5.48 -24.00
N VAL A 272 7.76 -4.96 -23.78
CA VAL A 272 6.57 -5.76 -23.55
C VAL A 272 5.77 -5.75 -24.83
N PRO A 273 5.76 -6.86 -25.60
CA PRO A 273 5.08 -6.90 -26.89
C PRO A 273 3.56 -6.84 -26.69
N PHE A 274 2.86 -6.45 -27.75
CA PHE A 274 1.40 -6.48 -27.78
C PHE A 274 0.86 -7.87 -27.42
N SER A 275 -0.05 -7.93 -26.46
CA SER A 275 -0.68 -9.17 -26.00
C SER A 275 -2.14 -8.96 -25.61
N SER A 276 -2.93 -10.03 -25.69
CA SER A 276 -4.30 -10.09 -25.14
C SER A 276 -4.34 -10.37 -23.64
N THR A 277 -3.18 -10.58 -23.00
CA THR A 277 -3.03 -10.79 -21.56
C THR A 277 -2.18 -9.70 -20.93
N SER A 278 -2.42 -9.42 -19.65
CA SER A 278 -1.62 -8.50 -18.84
C SER A 278 -0.29 -9.15 -18.44
N ASN A 279 0.77 -8.35 -18.27
CA ASN A 279 1.94 -8.73 -17.48
C ASN A 279 2.03 -7.96 -16.14
N ILE A 280 1.02 -7.17 -15.80
CA ILE A 280 0.84 -6.62 -14.45
C ILE A 280 0.42 -7.79 -13.54
N LEU A 281 1.05 -7.90 -12.36
CA LEU A 281 0.71 -8.94 -11.38
C LEU A 281 -0.77 -8.89 -10.96
N SER A 282 -1.33 -10.03 -10.55
CA SER A 282 -2.69 -10.08 -9.97
C SER A 282 -2.69 -9.44 -8.58
N ASN A 283 -3.80 -8.81 -8.15
CA ASN A 283 -3.98 -8.18 -6.83
C ASN A 283 -3.80 -9.13 -5.62
N ILE A 284 -3.95 -10.44 -5.81
CA ILE A 284 -3.39 -11.46 -4.92
C ILE A 284 -3.01 -12.64 -5.80
N PRO A 285 -1.73 -12.88 -6.09
CA PRO A 285 -1.35 -14.05 -6.85
C PRO A 285 -1.62 -15.32 -6.06
N SER A 286 -2.14 -16.35 -6.74
CA SER A 286 -2.48 -17.60 -6.08
C SER A 286 -1.27 -18.26 -5.42
N ARG A 287 -1.52 -19.15 -4.45
CA ARG A 287 -0.46 -19.97 -3.86
C ARG A 287 0.32 -20.75 -4.93
N THR A 288 -0.37 -21.27 -5.95
CA THR A 288 0.27 -21.95 -7.08
C THR A 288 1.22 -21.04 -7.83
N TYR A 289 0.81 -19.80 -8.12
CA TYR A 289 1.69 -18.81 -8.74
C TYR A 289 2.93 -18.57 -7.89
N SER A 290 2.75 -18.32 -6.59
CA SER A 290 3.84 -18.04 -5.66
C SER A 290 4.86 -19.18 -5.61
N LEU A 291 4.41 -20.44 -5.61
CA LEU A 291 5.30 -21.61 -5.61
C LEU A 291 6.07 -21.78 -6.92
N GLN A 292 5.46 -21.45 -8.05
CA GLN A 292 6.06 -21.61 -9.38
C GLN A 292 7.00 -20.46 -9.76
N ASN A 293 6.75 -19.26 -9.24
CA ASN A 293 7.40 -18.02 -9.69
C ASN A 293 8.22 -17.33 -8.60
N SER A 294 8.50 -18.00 -7.47
CA SER A 294 9.19 -17.40 -6.31
C SER A 294 10.57 -16.83 -6.65
N THR A 295 11.25 -17.38 -7.66
CA THR A 295 12.56 -16.92 -8.14
C THR A 295 12.53 -16.34 -9.55
N ALA A 296 11.35 -16.32 -10.19
CA ALA A 296 11.20 -15.80 -11.54
C ALA A 296 11.41 -14.26 -11.55
N PRO A 297 11.90 -13.68 -12.66
CA PRO A 297 11.87 -12.24 -12.85
C PRO A 297 10.45 -11.69 -12.69
N PRO A 298 10.26 -10.48 -12.13
CA PRO A 298 8.99 -9.78 -12.28
C PRO A 298 8.62 -9.72 -13.78
N PRO A 299 7.37 -10.01 -14.17
CA PRO A 299 7.00 -10.00 -15.59
C PRO A 299 7.27 -8.64 -16.23
N GLY A 300 7.79 -8.62 -17.47
CA GLY A 300 8.16 -7.39 -18.18
C GLY A 300 9.42 -6.68 -17.69
N SER A 301 10.24 -7.34 -16.86
CA SER A 301 11.52 -6.81 -16.41
C SER A 301 12.72 -7.48 -17.07
N VAL A 302 13.85 -6.79 -16.98
CA VAL A 302 15.18 -7.34 -17.29
C VAL A 302 16.14 -7.12 -16.12
N PRO A 303 17.22 -7.92 -16.03
CA PRO A 303 18.32 -7.67 -15.11
C PRO A 303 18.85 -6.24 -15.22
N PHE A 304 19.04 -5.58 -14.08
CA PHE A 304 19.66 -4.25 -14.05
C PHE A 304 20.60 -4.09 -12.85
N THR A 305 21.77 -3.50 -13.09
CA THR A 305 22.76 -3.22 -12.05
C THR A 305 22.60 -1.79 -11.57
N PHE A 306 22.06 -1.63 -10.37
CA PHE A 306 21.88 -0.33 -9.72
C PHE A 306 23.15 0.07 -8.98
N ARG A 307 23.63 1.30 -9.22
CA ARG A 307 24.81 1.88 -8.57
C ARG A 307 24.42 3.14 -7.79
N PRO A 308 24.97 3.38 -6.59
CA PRO A 308 24.64 4.54 -5.77
C PRO A 308 24.77 5.86 -6.53
N GLY A 309 23.68 6.65 -6.56
CA GLY A 309 23.67 7.99 -7.17
C GLY A 309 23.83 8.01 -8.69
N ALA A 310 23.84 6.86 -9.36
CA ALA A 310 23.84 6.81 -10.81
C ALA A 310 22.57 7.47 -11.36
N LYS A 311 22.74 8.12 -12.52
CA LYS A 311 21.69 8.82 -13.26
C LYS A 311 21.62 8.24 -14.65
N HIS A 312 20.40 7.94 -15.09
CA HIS A 312 20.15 7.28 -16.37
C HIS A 312 19.08 8.02 -17.15
N ARG A 313 19.33 8.26 -18.44
CA ARG A 313 18.28 8.83 -19.31
C ARG A 313 17.24 7.75 -19.58
N ILE A 314 15.99 8.07 -19.29
CA ILE A 314 14.85 7.19 -19.50
C ILE A 314 14.03 7.70 -20.67
N LYS A 315 13.69 6.79 -21.57
CA LYS A 315 12.62 6.99 -22.55
C LYS A 315 11.70 5.78 -22.55
N ILE A 316 10.40 6.02 -22.42
CA ILE A 316 9.38 4.96 -22.49
C ILE A 316 8.43 5.30 -23.62
N THR A 317 8.19 4.35 -24.52
CA THR A 317 7.14 4.45 -25.53
C THR A 317 6.03 3.49 -25.20
N PHE A 318 4.78 3.95 -25.22
CA PHE A 318 3.58 3.15 -24.96
C PHE A 318 2.56 3.36 -26.08
N GLN A 319 1.86 2.29 -26.45
CA GLN A 319 0.78 2.35 -27.42
C GLN A 319 -0.36 1.49 -26.89
N THR A 320 -1.59 1.95 -27.06
CA THR A 320 -2.79 1.21 -26.66
C THR A 320 -3.82 1.18 -27.79
N TRP A 321 -4.51 0.05 -27.90
CA TRP A 321 -5.57 -0.17 -28.86
C TRP A 321 -6.85 -0.60 -28.16
N ASN A 322 -7.92 0.17 -28.38
CA ASN A 322 -9.26 -0.25 -28.08
C ASN A 322 -9.76 -1.22 -29.17
N LEU A 323 -9.63 -2.51 -28.89
CA LEU A 323 -10.10 -3.59 -29.77
C LEU A 323 -11.52 -4.08 -29.44
N HIS A 324 -12.14 -3.59 -28.36
CA HIS A 324 -13.47 -4.05 -27.95
C HIS A 324 -14.57 -3.22 -28.61
N ARG A 325 -15.62 -3.90 -29.07
CA ARG A 325 -16.88 -3.24 -29.39
C ARG A 325 -17.44 -2.73 -28.06
N LYS A 326 -17.73 -1.43 -27.94
CA LYS A 326 -18.32 -0.85 -26.72
C LYS A 326 -19.70 -1.47 -26.47
N ILE A 327 -19.75 -2.52 -25.65
CA ILE A 327 -20.98 -3.08 -25.08
C ILE A 327 -21.02 -2.65 -23.61
N GLU A 328 -22.20 -2.40 -23.08
CA GLU A 328 -22.41 -2.01 -21.68
C GLU A 328 -21.72 -3.04 -20.73
N ASN A 329 -21.03 -2.55 -19.70
CA ASN A 329 -20.29 -3.36 -18.71
C ASN A 329 -19.09 -4.20 -19.23
N GLN A 330 -18.54 -3.91 -20.41
CA GLN A 330 -17.23 -4.42 -20.83
C GLN A 330 -16.19 -3.30 -20.89
N SER A 331 -15.07 -3.48 -20.18
CA SER A 331 -13.97 -2.51 -20.09
C SER A 331 -13.41 -2.18 -21.48
N SER A 332 -13.78 -1.01 -22.00
CA SER A 332 -13.53 -0.65 -23.41
C SER A 332 -12.15 -0.03 -23.67
N LEU A 333 -11.25 0.03 -22.70
CA LEU A 333 -9.86 0.42 -22.90
C LEU A 333 -8.95 -0.33 -21.94
N ASN A 334 -9.23 -0.21 -20.63
CA ASN A 334 -8.45 -0.80 -19.54
C ASN A 334 -6.94 -0.71 -19.79
N ALA A 335 -6.47 0.47 -20.19
CA ALA A 335 -5.06 0.74 -20.45
C ALA A 335 -4.38 1.06 -19.13
N GLN A 336 -3.26 0.39 -18.86
CA GLN A 336 -2.44 0.62 -17.68
C GLN A 336 -0.97 0.53 -18.07
N ILE A 337 -0.14 1.32 -17.40
CA ILE A 337 1.32 1.22 -17.45
C ILE A 337 1.88 1.32 -16.04
N LEU A 338 2.93 0.56 -15.76
CA LEU A 338 3.66 0.52 -14.51
C LEU A 338 5.16 0.51 -14.82
N PHE A 339 5.83 1.65 -14.64
CA PHE A 339 7.28 1.68 -14.59
C PHE A 339 7.75 1.33 -13.19
N PHE A 340 8.47 0.22 -13.09
CA PHE A 340 8.82 -0.37 -11.80
C PHE A 340 10.28 -0.77 -11.74
N TRP A 341 10.77 -0.85 -10.52
CA TRP A 341 12.01 -1.54 -10.19
C TRP A 341 11.77 -2.65 -9.18
N ASN A 342 12.79 -3.47 -8.98
CA ASN A 342 12.92 -4.32 -7.82
C ASN A 342 14.36 -4.24 -7.32
N LEU A 343 14.56 -3.58 -6.17
CA LEU A 343 15.86 -3.33 -5.58
C LEU A 343 16.26 -4.43 -4.57
N VAL A 344 15.60 -5.59 -4.62
CA VAL A 344 16.07 -6.80 -3.93
C VAL A 344 17.15 -7.44 -4.79
N ASP A 345 18.35 -7.64 -4.22
CA ASP A 345 19.45 -8.24 -4.96
C ASP A 345 19.13 -9.68 -5.39
N ARG A 346 19.39 -10.01 -6.64
CA ARG A 346 19.06 -11.32 -7.23
C ARG A 346 19.93 -12.46 -6.74
N SER A 347 21.16 -12.18 -6.28
CA SER A 347 22.13 -13.22 -5.95
C SER A 347 22.35 -13.39 -4.45
N ALA A 348 22.36 -12.29 -3.70
CA ALA A 348 22.68 -12.32 -2.28
C ALA A 348 21.87 -11.27 -1.48
N PRO A 349 20.52 -11.30 -1.52
CA PRO A 349 19.69 -10.23 -0.95
C PRO A 349 19.88 -10.08 0.56
N ILE A 350 19.84 -11.19 1.31
CA ILE A 350 20.01 -11.18 2.76
C ILE A 350 21.46 -10.85 3.13
N ASP A 351 22.46 -11.50 2.49
CA ASP A 351 23.87 -11.28 2.83
C ASP A 351 24.30 -9.82 2.60
N LYS A 352 23.85 -9.19 1.50
CA LYS A 352 24.11 -7.76 1.26
C LYS A 352 23.42 -6.86 2.28
N ALA A 353 22.18 -7.17 2.67
CA ALA A 353 21.48 -6.44 3.72
C ALA A 353 22.20 -6.55 5.07
N VAL A 354 22.65 -7.75 5.43
CA VAL A 354 23.41 -8.03 6.66
C VAL A 354 24.76 -7.29 6.65
N ALA A 355 25.51 -7.37 5.54
CA ALA A 355 26.80 -6.69 5.42
C ALA A 355 26.68 -5.15 5.52
N LEU A 356 25.59 -4.59 5.00
CA LEU A 356 25.28 -3.17 5.14
C LEU A 356 24.86 -2.82 6.57
N ALA A 357 23.95 -3.60 7.18
CA ALA A 357 23.47 -3.39 8.55
C ALA A 357 24.58 -3.58 9.60
N GLN A 358 25.56 -4.44 9.34
CA GLN A 358 26.75 -4.63 10.17
C GLN A 358 27.58 -3.33 10.30
N GLN A 359 27.39 -2.34 9.44
CA GLN A 359 28.07 -1.05 9.54
C GLN A 359 27.30 -0.02 10.37
N ALA A 360 26.01 -0.22 10.64
CA ALA A 360 25.16 0.76 11.34
C ALA A 360 25.19 0.59 12.86
N ASP A 361 25.00 1.67 13.61
CA ASP A 361 24.91 1.66 15.07
C ASP A 361 23.52 1.16 15.52
N THR A 362 22.49 1.51 14.77
CA THR A 362 21.10 1.11 14.96
C THR A 362 20.49 0.67 13.64
N ILE A 363 19.58 -0.31 13.70
CA ILE A 363 18.88 -0.83 12.53
C ILE A 363 17.38 -0.57 12.69
N ILE A 364 16.80 0.12 11.72
CA ILE A 364 15.36 0.16 11.48
C ILE A 364 15.05 -1.01 10.55
N LEU A 365 14.26 -1.98 11.03
CA LEU A 365 13.85 -3.16 10.28
C LEU A 365 12.36 -3.03 9.94
N ALA A 366 12.06 -2.71 8.68
CA ALA A 366 10.70 -2.46 8.18
C ALA A 366 10.14 -3.71 7.48
N LEU A 367 9.22 -4.41 8.16
CA LEU A 367 8.63 -5.69 7.77
C LEU A 367 7.10 -5.61 7.83
N GLY A 368 6.42 -6.65 7.35
CA GLY A 368 4.96 -6.72 7.46
C GLY A 368 4.28 -7.33 6.25
N ALA A 369 3.20 -6.71 5.80
CA ALA A 369 2.37 -7.14 4.68
C ALA A 369 2.04 -5.97 3.76
N SER A 370 1.82 -6.29 2.48
CA SER A 370 1.30 -5.37 1.45
C SER A 370 0.04 -5.96 0.82
N TRP A 371 -0.49 -5.28 -0.18
CA TRP A 371 -1.60 -5.72 -1.04
C TRP A 371 -1.54 -7.21 -1.44
N ASP A 372 -0.33 -7.74 -1.67
CA ASP A 372 -0.09 -9.11 -2.16
C ASP A 372 -0.34 -10.23 -1.13
N SER A 373 -0.50 -9.85 0.14
CA SER A 373 -0.65 -10.77 1.27
C SER A 373 -1.63 -10.27 2.33
N ASN A 374 -2.18 -9.07 2.12
CA ASN A 374 -3.24 -8.43 2.88
C ASN A 374 -4.12 -7.59 1.92
N GLY A 375 -4.94 -8.29 1.14
CA GLY A 375 -5.89 -7.69 0.19
C GLY A 375 -7.14 -8.53 0.04
N GLU A 376 -8.06 -8.10 -0.81
CA GLU A 376 -9.28 -8.81 -1.12
C GLU A 376 -9.01 -10.08 -1.95
N ASN A 377 -9.87 -11.08 -1.77
CA ASN A 377 -9.88 -12.35 -2.51
C ASN A 377 -8.85 -13.39 -2.03
N GLY A 378 -8.14 -13.15 -0.91
CA GLY A 378 -7.20 -14.12 -0.36
C GLY A 378 -6.96 -13.98 1.14
N ASP A 379 -7.23 -15.07 1.88
CA ASP A 379 -6.95 -15.17 3.31
C ASP A 379 -5.55 -15.73 3.60
N ARG A 380 -4.97 -15.27 4.71
CA ARG A 380 -3.73 -15.81 5.26
C ARG A 380 -4.04 -16.97 6.21
N ALA A 381 -3.47 -18.15 5.93
CA ALA A 381 -3.57 -19.32 6.82
C ALA A 381 -2.71 -19.18 8.10
N THR A 382 -1.68 -18.34 8.09
CA THR A 382 -0.83 -18.04 9.26
C THR A 382 -0.73 -16.54 9.48
N LEU A 383 -0.42 -16.15 10.72
CA LEU A 383 -0.21 -14.74 11.09
C LEU A 383 1.28 -14.33 11.09
N ASP A 384 2.16 -15.14 10.53
CA ASP A 384 3.60 -14.85 10.46
C ASP A 384 3.94 -13.81 9.38
N LEU A 385 5.20 -13.38 9.33
CA LEU A 385 5.75 -12.71 8.16
C LEU A 385 5.90 -13.69 6.98
N SER A 386 6.19 -13.19 5.78
CA SER A 386 6.57 -14.08 4.67
C SER A 386 7.88 -14.80 5.00
N ALA A 387 8.10 -16.00 4.44
CA ALA A 387 9.31 -16.77 4.72
C ALA A 387 10.62 -15.99 4.42
N ASN A 388 10.61 -15.18 3.35
CA ASN A 388 11.73 -14.33 2.96
C ASN A 388 12.00 -13.22 3.99
N GLN A 389 10.94 -12.58 4.49
CA GLN A 389 11.03 -11.57 5.52
C GLN A 389 11.47 -12.16 6.87
N THR A 390 10.98 -13.34 7.25
CA THR A 390 11.41 -14.05 8.46
C THR A 390 12.90 -14.39 8.41
N ALA A 391 13.38 -14.91 7.28
CA ALA A 391 14.81 -15.21 7.10
C ALA A 391 15.69 -13.95 7.22
N LEU A 392 15.25 -12.83 6.61
CA LEU A 392 15.93 -11.54 6.75
C LEU A 392 15.94 -11.08 8.22
N ALA A 393 14.80 -11.15 8.90
CA ALA A 393 14.69 -10.74 10.30
C ALA A 393 15.66 -11.51 11.20
N HIS A 394 15.68 -12.84 11.09
CA HIS A 394 16.60 -13.68 11.87
C HIS A 394 18.07 -13.33 11.61
N ALA A 395 18.43 -13.09 10.35
CA ALA A 395 19.79 -12.71 9.99
C ALA A 395 20.19 -11.33 10.56
N ILE A 396 19.26 -10.38 10.58
CA ILE A 396 19.48 -9.05 11.18
C ILE A 396 19.58 -9.12 12.71
N PHE A 397 18.69 -9.84 13.38
CA PHE A 397 18.77 -10.02 14.84
C PHE A 397 20.01 -10.79 15.28
N ALA A 398 20.54 -11.70 14.45
CA ALA A 398 21.80 -12.39 14.72
C ALA A 398 23.02 -11.46 14.83
N LEU A 399 22.94 -10.23 14.30
CA LEU A 399 23.98 -9.21 14.46
C LEU A 399 24.09 -8.67 15.90
N LYS A 400 23.07 -8.92 16.75
CA LYS A 400 23.00 -8.46 18.14
C LYS A 400 23.16 -6.94 18.30
N LYS A 401 22.61 -6.20 17.34
CA LYS A 401 22.54 -4.74 17.37
C LYS A 401 21.15 -4.27 17.82
N PRO A 402 21.00 -3.02 18.29
CA PRO A 402 19.69 -2.43 18.53
C PRO A 402 18.87 -2.43 17.24
N VAL A 403 17.70 -3.09 17.28
CA VAL A 403 16.74 -3.15 16.18
C VAL A 403 15.45 -2.46 16.59
N ILE A 404 15.03 -1.47 15.81
CA ILE A 404 13.69 -0.89 15.83
C ILE A 404 12.88 -1.59 14.75
N LEU A 405 11.92 -2.41 15.15
CA LEU A 405 11.04 -3.12 14.22
C LEU A 405 9.85 -2.23 13.89
N ILE A 406 9.62 -2.01 12.61
CA ILE A 406 8.46 -1.27 12.09
C ILE A 406 7.61 -2.27 11.32
N LEU A 407 6.35 -2.40 11.74
CA LEU A 407 5.37 -3.28 11.12
C LEU A 407 4.35 -2.49 10.32
N GLU A 408 4.27 -2.82 9.04
CA GLU A 408 3.23 -2.33 8.15
C GLU A 408 2.24 -3.44 7.80
N GLY A 409 0.98 -3.08 7.54
CA GLY A 409 -0.07 -4.01 7.15
C GLY A 409 -1.32 -3.98 8.02
N GLY A 410 -2.43 -4.47 7.47
CA GLY A 410 -3.76 -4.35 8.08
C GLY A 410 -4.11 -5.40 9.14
N ARG A 411 -3.24 -6.39 9.41
CA ARG A 411 -3.53 -7.51 10.32
C ARG A 411 -2.55 -7.61 11.49
N PRO A 412 -2.93 -8.31 12.58
CA PRO A 412 -1.98 -8.74 13.60
C PRO A 412 -0.90 -9.69 13.07
N PHE A 413 0.31 -9.59 13.63
CA PHE A 413 1.43 -10.51 13.35
C PHE A 413 1.75 -11.35 14.59
N ALA A 414 1.72 -12.68 14.47
CA ALA A 414 1.99 -13.60 15.59
C ALA A 414 3.49 -13.93 15.69
N ILE A 415 4.33 -12.91 15.87
CA ILE A 415 5.81 -12.99 15.78
C ILE A 415 6.49 -12.66 17.11
N LEU A 416 6.05 -13.32 18.19
CA LEU A 416 6.46 -13.01 19.57
C LEU A 416 7.98 -12.97 19.76
N GLU A 417 8.72 -13.86 19.10
CA GLU A 417 10.19 -13.86 19.14
C GLU A 417 10.78 -12.52 18.70
N LEU A 418 10.29 -11.95 17.59
CA LEU A 418 10.80 -10.70 17.04
C LEU A 418 10.46 -9.52 17.96
N TYR A 419 9.27 -9.50 18.54
CA TYR A 419 8.90 -8.50 19.56
C TYR A 419 9.85 -8.53 20.77
N ASN A 420 10.16 -9.73 21.25
CA ASN A 420 11.06 -9.90 22.39
C ASN A 420 12.51 -9.50 22.06
N ALA A 421 12.97 -9.72 20.83
CA ALA A 421 14.32 -9.38 20.39
C ALA A 421 14.50 -7.89 20.04
N SER A 422 13.42 -7.19 19.69
CA SER A 422 13.44 -5.76 19.33
C SER A 422 13.74 -4.84 20.50
N ALA A 423 14.51 -3.79 20.26
CA ALA A 423 14.72 -2.67 21.19
C ALA A 423 13.48 -1.75 21.23
N ALA A 424 12.84 -1.54 20.08
CA ALA A 424 11.52 -0.92 19.99
C ALA A 424 10.69 -1.54 18.87
N VAL A 425 9.37 -1.45 18.99
CA VAL A 425 8.42 -1.97 17.99
C VAL A 425 7.34 -0.92 17.74
N LEU A 426 7.17 -0.52 16.48
CA LEU A 426 6.09 0.33 16.00
C LEU A 426 5.21 -0.48 15.04
N THR A 427 3.90 -0.28 15.09
CA THR A 427 3.01 -0.65 13.97
C THR A 427 2.38 0.62 13.41
N SER A 428 2.49 0.80 12.10
CA SER A 428 1.91 1.93 11.36
C SER A 428 0.68 1.54 10.54
N PHE A 429 0.34 0.25 10.51
CA PHE A 429 -0.70 -0.31 9.65
C PHE A 429 -0.44 0.03 8.17
N PHE A 430 -1.48 0.38 7.42
CA PHE A 430 -1.36 1.07 6.15
C PHE A 430 -1.63 2.56 6.40
N GLY A 431 -0.56 3.34 6.57
CA GLY A 431 -0.66 4.75 7.02
C GLY A 431 -1.01 5.77 5.93
N GLY A 432 -1.30 5.32 4.70
CA GLY A 432 -1.59 6.19 3.55
C GLY A 432 -0.36 6.95 3.04
N GLN A 433 -0.61 8.00 2.24
CA GLN A 433 0.45 8.75 1.52
C GLN A 433 1.53 9.35 2.43
N SER A 434 1.18 9.71 3.67
CA SER A 434 2.07 10.35 4.64
C SER A 434 2.68 9.35 5.64
N ALA A 435 2.57 8.04 5.40
CA ALA A 435 3.03 7.01 6.33
C ALA A 435 4.53 7.11 6.63
N GLY A 436 5.38 7.27 5.59
CA GLY A 436 6.82 7.39 5.77
C GLY A 436 7.19 8.57 6.67
N HIS A 437 6.60 9.74 6.40
CA HIS A 437 6.79 10.97 7.17
C HIS A 437 6.35 10.77 8.62
N ALA A 438 5.16 10.24 8.83
CA ALA A 438 4.63 10.02 10.18
C ALA A 438 5.51 9.07 11.00
N ILE A 439 6.02 8.02 10.37
CA ILE A 439 6.93 7.07 11.01
C ILE A 439 8.26 7.76 11.33
N ALA A 440 8.83 8.53 10.41
CA ALA A 440 10.08 9.27 10.62
C ALA A 440 9.95 10.28 11.78
N ASP A 441 8.85 11.02 11.83
CA ASP A 441 8.54 11.97 12.91
C ASP A 441 8.42 11.30 14.27
N VAL A 442 7.73 10.14 14.34
CA VAL A 442 7.66 9.34 15.56
C VAL A 442 9.04 8.84 15.97
N LEU A 443 9.82 8.28 15.04
CA LEU A 443 11.15 7.76 15.31
C LEU A 443 12.05 8.78 16.01
N VAL A 444 11.94 10.06 15.68
CA VAL A 444 12.79 11.12 16.25
C VAL A 444 12.08 12.00 17.30
N GLY A 445 10.82 11.72 17.60
CA GLY A 445 10.04 12.43 18.61
C GLY A 445 9.49 13.80 18.19
N ASN A 446 9.40 14.08 16.88
CA ASN A 446 8.64 15.22 16.36
C ASN A 446 7.13 15.02 16.62
N ALA A 447 6.68 13.76 16.61
CA ALA A 447 5.35 13.34 17.04
C ALA A 447 5.47 12.25 18.11
N ALA A 448 4.61 12.30 19.13
CA ALA A 448 4.52 11.23 20.12
C ALA A 448 3.52 10.16 19.64
N PRO A 449 3.85 8.85 19.73
CA PRO A 449 2.90 7.80 19.40
C PRO A 449 1.75 7.83 20.40
N GLY A 450 0.53 7.86 19.87
CA GLY A 450 -0.71 7.93 20.65
C GLY A 450 -1.75 6.87 20.26
N GLY A 451 -1.52 6.14 19.17
CA GLY A 451 -2.42 5.12 18.67
C GLY A 451 -2.61 3.97 19.67
N ARG A 452 -3.73 3.25 19.48
CA ARG A 452 -4.10 2.08 20.30
C ARG A 452 -4.51 0.96 19.37
N LEU A 453 -4.12 -0.27 19.69
CA LEU A 453 -4.47 -1.43 18.89
C LEU A 453 -6.00 -1.60 18.80
N PRO A 454 -6.59 -1.59 17.58
CA PRO A 454 -8.02 -1.85 17.40
C PRO A 454 -8.34 -3.36 17.42
N LEU A 455 -7.32 -4.22 17.45
CA LEU A 455 -7.41 -5.67 17.44
C LEU A 455 -6.40 -6.26 18.41
N THR A 456 -6.73 -7.40 19.02
CA THR A 456 -5.79 -8.15 19.86
C THR A 456 -4.74 -8.84 19.00
N VAL A 457 -3.47 -8.81 19.43
CA VAL A 457 -2.36 -9.49 18.76
C VAL A 457 -2.07 -10.82 19.48
N PRO A 458 -2.30 -11.98 18.84
CA PRO A 458 -1.98 -13.27 19.45
C PRO A 458 -0.47 -13.52 19.49
N ARG A 459 -0.03 -14.36 20.43
CA ARG A 459 1.32 -14.94 20.47
C ARG A 459 1.52 -15.98 19.37
N HIS A 460 0.47 -16.71 19.02
CA HIS A 460 0.48 -17.77 18.00
C HIS A 460 -0.90 -17.89 17.33
N VAL A 461 -0.95 -18.24 16.04
CA VAL A 461 -2.21 -18.38 15.29
C VAL A 461 -3.18 -19.40 15.91
N GLY A 462 -2.66 -20.41 16.61
CA GLY A 462 -3.45 -21.40 17.34
C GLY A 462 -4.24 -20.86 18.54
N GLN A 463 -4.02 -19.60 18.95
CA GLN A 463 -4.82 -18.94 19.98
C GLN A 463 -6.15 -18.37 19.45
N LEU A 464 -6.37 -18.37 18.14
CA LEU A 464 -7.57 -17.79 17.57
C LEU A 464 -8.83 -18.65 17.90
N PRO A 465 -9.98 -18.02 18.21
CA PRO A 465 -10.19 -16.57 18.25
C PRO A 465 -9.66 -15.91 19.54
N VAL A 466 -9.03 -14.73 19.40
CA VAL A 466 -8.48 -13.94 20.52
C VAL A 466 -9.21 -12.59 20.63
N TYR A 467 -10.28 -12.52 21.41
CA TYR A 467 -11.05 -11.28 21.65
C TYR A 467 -11.03 -10.90 23.12
N TYR A 468 -11.22 -9.61 23.42
CA TYR A 468 -11.15 -9.08 24.79
C TYR A 468 -12.42 -9.31 25.61
N ASN A 469 -13.56 -9.55 24.95
CA ASN A 469 -14.88 -9.63 25.57
C ASN A 469 -15.32 -11.08 25.80
N TYR A 470 -14.78 -11.73 26.82
CA TYR A 470 -15.19 -13.07 27.24
C TYR A 470 -15.50 -13.14 28.73
N LYS A 471 -16.28 -14.16 29.13
CA LYS A 471 -16.53 -14.44 30.54
C LYS A 471 -15.30 -15.06 31.19
N PRO A 472 -14.91 -14.71 32.42
CA PRO A 472 -13.73 -15.29 33.10
C PRO A 472 -13.71 -16.83 33.14
N THR A 473 -14.88 -17.47 33.19
CA THR A 473 -15.03 -18.93 33.18
C THR A 473 -14.63 -19.58 31.85
N ALA A 474 -14.49 -18.81 30.76
CA ALA A 474 -14.06 -19.32 29.45
C ALA A 474 -12.54 -19.57 29.37
N HIS A 475 -11.75 -19.06 30.33
CA HIS A 475 -10.28 -19.16 30.35
C HIS A 475 -9.74 -19.91 31.57
N VAL A 476 -10.53 -20.81 32.17
CA VAL A 476 -10.10 -21.58 33.36
C VAL A 476 -8.97 -22.58 33.04
N ALA A 477 -8.78 -22.94 31.77
CA ALA A 477 -7.67 -23.77 31.30
C ALA A 477 -6.69 -22.93 30.45
N GLU A 478 -5.45 -22.80 30.93
CA GLU A 478 -4.32 -22.25 30.18
C GLU A 478 -3.76 -23.30 29.21
N TYR A 479 -3.10 -22.87 28.13
CA TYR A 479 -2.39 -23.81 27.25
C TYR A 479 -1.22 -24.46 28.01
N LEU A 480 -0.84 -25.68 27.64
CA LEU A 480 0.22 -26.43 28.32
C LEU A 480 1.64 -25.98 27.91
N ASP A 481 1.74 -25.29 26.78
CA ASP A 481 2.99 -25.01 26.06
C ASP A 481 3.21 -23.52 25.76
N ILE A 482 2.17 -22.68 25.86
CA ILE A 482 2.26 -21.22 25.73
C ILE A 482 1.37 -20.50 26.75
N ASP A 483 1.71 -19.26 27.08
CA ASP A 483 0.84 -18.39 27.89
C ASP A 483 -0.48 -18.10 27.13
N GLY A 484 -1.62 -18.24 27.83
CA GLY A 484 -2.96 -17.99 27.26
C GLY A 484 -3.30 -16.52 27.02
N SER A 485 -2.51 -15.58 27.55
CA SER A 485 -2.64 -14.15 27.29
C SER A 485 -2.20 -13.79 25.86
N PRO A 486 -2.77 -12.72 25.27
CA PRO A 486 -2.27 -12.21 23.98
C PRO A 486 -0.87 -11.61 24.12
N ALA A 487 -0.16 -11.44 23.00
CA ALA A 487 1.07 -10.67 22.97
C ALA A 487 0.78 -9.19 23.30
N TYR A 488 -0.27 -8.63 22.68
CA TYR A 488 -0.78 -7.30 23.02
C TYR A 488 -2.32 -7.31 23.00
N PRO A 489 -3.00 -6.85 24.07
CA PRO A 489 -4.45 -6.80 24.11
C PRO A 489 -5.03 -5.66 23.27
N PHE A 490 -6.31 -5.75 22.94
CA PHE A 490 -7.10 -4.62 22.42
C PHE A 490 -6.90 -3.36 23.28
N GLY A 491 -6.71 -2.21 22.63
CA GLY A 491 -6.50 -0.92 23.29
C GLY A 491 -5.07 -0.68 23.79
N TYR A 492 -4.14 -1.63 23.60
CA TYR A 492 -2.74 -1.46 24.01
C TYR A 492 -1.99 -0.45 23.12
N GLY A 493 -1.03 0.25 23.73
CA GLY A 493 -0.12 1.20 23.07
C GLY A 493 0.71 1.97 24.09
N LEU A 494 2.00 2.11 23.88
CA LEU A 494 2.89 2.92 24.70
C LEU A 494 2.90 4.38 24.20
N SER A 495 3.48 5.26 25.01
CA SER A 495 3.76 6.64 24.64
C SER A 495 5.14 7.03 25.18
N TYR A 496 5.70 8.16 24.73
CA TYR A 496 6.96 8.69 25.25
C TYR A 496 6.83 9.34 26.63
N THR A 497 5.61 9.43 27.15
CA THR A 497 5.32 9.95 28.48
C THR A 497 4.31 9.08 29.22
N ASN A 498 4.14 9.35 30.52
CA ASN A 498 3.23 8.62 31.40
C ASN A 498 1.96 9.43 31.68
N PHE A 499 0.84 8.73 31.81
CA PHE A 499 -0.46 9.32 32.11
C PHE A 499 -1.05 8.67 33.37
N THR A 500 -1.87 9.42 34.12
CA THR A 500 -2.64 8.88 35.26
C THR A 500 -4.10 9.32 35.11
N ILE A 501 -5.01 8.36 35.16
CA ILE A 501 -6.46 8.61 35.12
C ILE A 501 -6.99 8.55 36.56
N SER A 502 -7.76 9.55 36.97
CA SER A 502 -8.39 9.61 38.30
C SER A 502 -9.82 10.14 38.22
N GLY A 503 -10.62 9.92 39.27
CA GLY A 503 -11.95 10.51 39.37
C GLY A 503 -13.03 9.90 38.46
N PHE A 504 -13.00 8.58 38.21
CA PHE A 504 -14.08 7.92 37.46
C PHE A 504 -15.43 8.09 38.18
N SER A 505 -16.41 8.66 37.47
CA SER A 505 -17.79 8.79 37.92
C SER A 505 -18.71 8.26 36.83
N ALA A 506 -19.64 7.39 37.21
CA ALA A 506 -20.68 6.88 36.32
C ALA A 506 -22.04 7.07 36.98
N ILE A 507 -23.01 7.58 36.22
CA ILE A 507 -24.40 7.75 36.66
C ILE A 507 -25.25 6.78 35.84
N ALA A 508 -25.96 5.87 36.51
CA ALA A 508 -26.91 5.00 35.84
C ALA A 508 -28.11 5.83 35.36
N GLY A 509 -28.31 5.91 34.05
CA GLY A 509 -29.56 6.38 33.48
C GLY A 509 -30.64 5.35 33.79
N ARG A 510 -31.58 5.66 34.70
CA ARG A 510 -32.83 4.89 34.78
C ARG A 510 -33.61 5.17 33.50
N SER A 511 -33.68 4.20 32.59
CA SER A 511 -34.70 4.21 31.56
C SER A 511 -36.06 4.18 32.27
N SER A 512 -36.84 5.24 32.12
CA SER A 512 -38.23 5.26 32.55
C SER A 512 -39.01 4.31 31.64
N GLY A 513 -39.39 3.16 32.19
CA GLY A 513 -40.60 2.37 31.89
C GLY A 513 -40.86 2.03 30.43
#